data_AF-A2DCA9-F1
#
_entry.id   AF-A2DCA9-F1
#
_cell.length_a   1.000
_cell.length_b   1.000
_cell.length_c   1.000
_cell.angle_alpha   90.00
_cell.angle_beta   90.00
_cell.angle_gamma   90.00
#
_symmetry.space_group_name_H-M   'P 1'
#
loop_
_entity.id
_entity.type
_entity.pdbx_description
1 polymer ?
#
loop_
_entity_poly.entity_id
_entity_poly.type
_entity_poly.pdbx_seq_one_letter_code
_entity_poly.pdbx_strand_id
1 'polypeptide(L)'
;MTISGPGYFTIDVTDKSVEQIQFNLNKVEGYEYYFAFSKLTYEQINGVLISSPVTKVTELKKVFSFKSRYKSSTLQMGVFLVPTECTSVEFLINPSANEDYFFNTGMTKEKYYCMNIMTNTKFSADLGTNAYNKLYYYTNGNVSNIQEVDSSGVSVPNVRLLSLKVAYMAQEGSSNVKITSAETKGLNPSDFVADSAKAKLIASTSVFVHDMMIFYDGLDPRLKYGSNSITVGQNEQAYVIKAGTVIVFTKFDGIEGNVGASNYGAPIGGSTAAVHVLSQALLEIKATSTREVHMVIFNIMTYTFNQGVVITGTKKVGIGPVKESSATYFVFAAVYDGEASFKSDKFEYVALPDGNATEKSQVKRSFYQAFSKQNSGDSTSTIETKMRDSTDESYIIDGVESNYVFRYVSNSYSGDYRGYSSITKEKLSSSKVGIIVGIIVAVIIVVIIIVVIMVCMKKHKHHKSSSSSSSRSSKKKKKLNNYNADFAQPAGVYPNQGYPNQSYPPNPPPQPYQQAYQQQQAPIYAAPLDPSNPYQ
;
A
#
# COMPACT_ATOMS: atom_id res chain seq x y z
N MET A 1 -21.31 -11.04 25.76
CA MET A 1 -22.59 -10.52 25.20
C MET A 1 -22.93 -11.29 23.94
N THR A 2 -24.21 -11.48 23.60
CA THR A 2 -24.63 -12.12 22.33
C THR A 2 -25.47 -11.15 21.50
N ILE A 3 -25.15 -11.01 20.21
CA ILE A 3 -25.84 -10.14 19.26
C ILE A 3 -26.46 -11.00 18.17
N SER A 4 -27.80 -11.04 18.13
CA SER A 4 -28.60 -11.90 17.26
C SER A 4 -29.35 -11.16 16.14
N GLY A 5 -29.26 -9.83 16.08
CA GLY A 5 -29.89 -9.04 15.04
C GLY A 5 -29.38 -7.59 14.98
N PRO A 6 -29.95 -6.77 14.09
CA PRO A 6 -29.68 -5.33 14.04
C PRO A 6 -30.08 -4.63 15.33
N GLY A 7 -29.40 -3.52 15.64
CA GLY A 7 -29.67 -2.75 16.85
C GLY A 7 -28.48 -1.93 17.33
N TYR A 8 -28.73 -1.11 18.35
CA TYR A 8 -27.70 -0.32 19.03
C TYR A 8 -27.25 -1.03 20.31
N PHE A 9 -25.94 -1.21 20.47
CA PHE A 9 -25.35 -1.95 21.57
C PHE A 9 -24.29 -1.10 22.29
N THR A 10 -24.28 -1.19 23.62
CA THR A 10 -23.32 -0.53 24.51
C THR A 10 -22.58 -1.60 25.31
N ILE A 11 -21.25 -1.53 25.35
CA ILE A 11 -20.40 -2.59 25.91
C ILE A 11 -19.22 -1.95 26.63
N ASP A 12 -19.17 -2.10 27.94
CA ASP A 12 -18.03 -1.63 28.73
C ASP A 12 -16.85 -2.60 28.57
N VAL A 13 -15.70 -2.08 28.14
CA VAL A 13 -14.48 -2.83 27.83
C VAL A 13 -13.31 -2.28 28.65
N THR A 14 -12.54 -3.16 29.29
CA THR A 14 -11.40 -2.74 30.14
C THR A 14 -10.06 -3.16 29.56
N ASP A 15 -8.96 -2.71 30.17
CA ASP A 15 -7.60 -3.17 29.89
C ASP A 15 -7.26 -4.50 30.61
N LYS A 16 -8.10 -4.92 31.57
CA LYS A 16 -7.91 -6.11 32.41
C LYS A 16 -8.70 -7.32 31.93
N SER A 17 -9.91 -7.12 31.42
CA SER A 17 -10.77 -8.16 30.88
C SER A 17 -10.72 -8.19 29.35
N VAL A 18 -10.96 -9.37 28.78
CA VAL A 18 -11.26 -9.55 27.36
C VAL A 18 -12.74 -9.87 27.27
N GLU A 19 -13.53 -8.92 26.80
CA GLU A 19 -14.98 -9.07 26.70
C GLU A 19 -15.34 -9.82 25.42
N GLN A 20 -16.02 -10.96 25.55
CA GLN A 20 -16.43 -11.74 24.39
C GLN A 20 -17.82 -11.32 23.89
N ILE A 21 -17.89 -10.89 22.63
CA ILE A 21 -19.13 -10.72 21.88
C ILE A 21 -19.31 -11.90 20.94
N GLN A 22 -20.38 -12.66 21.12
CA GLN A 22 -20.81 -13.66 20.15
C GLN A 22 -21.84 -13.03 19.20
N PHE A 23 -21.50 -12.91 17.93
CA PHE A 23 -22.52 -12.69 16.89
C PHE A 23 -23.15 -14.02 16.53
N ASN A 24 -24.48 -14.02 16.45
CA ASN A 24 -25.30 -15.12 15.98
C ASN A 24 -26.41 -14.53 15.10
N LEU A 25 -25.97 -13.79 14.08
CA LEU A 25 -26.84 -13.14 13.11
C LEU A 25 -27.40 -14.18 12.14
N ASN A 26 -28.67 -14.04 11.77
CA ASN A 26 -29.29 -14.88 10.76
C ASN A 26 -29.01 -14.30 9.37
N LYS A 27 -28.69 -15.14 8.38
CA LYS A 27 -28.59 -14.67 6.99
C LYS A 27 -29.97 -14.20 6.52
N VAL A 28 -30.05 -12.97 6.02
CA VAL A 28 -31.26 -12.43 5.38
C VAL A 28 -30.96 -12.28 3.89
N GLU A 29 -31.77 -12.89 3.04
CA GLU A 29 -31.56 -12.87 1.59
C GLU A 29 -31.82 -11.48 1.00
N GLY A 30 -30.92 -11.00 0.14
CA GLY A 30 -30.96 -9.64 -0.40
C GLY A 30 -30.41 -8.55 0.53
N TYR A 31 -29.76 -8.91 1.65
CA TYR A 31 -29.18 -7.95 2.59
C TYR A 31 -27.79 -8.36 3.12
N GLU A 32 -27.04 -7.36 3.56
CA GLU A 32 -25.71 -7.48 4.16
C GLU A 32 -25.67 -6.77 5.51
N TYR A 33 -24.89 -7.31 6.45
CA TYR A 33 -24.72 -6.72 7.77
C TYR A 33 -23.49 -5.81 7.81
N TYR A 34 -23.62 -4.67 8.47
CA TYR A 34 -22.54 -3.71 8.71
C TYR A 34 -22.54 -3.32 10.19
N PHE A 35 -21.36 -3.23 10.80
CA PHE A 35 -21.19 -2.59 12.11
C PHE A 35 -20.64 -1.19 11.89
N ALA A 36 -21.14 -0.22 12.66
CA ALA A 36 -20.51 1.08 12.84
C ALA A 36 -20.20 1.31 14.31
N PHE A 37 -19.15 2.06 14.61
CA PHE A 37 -18.72 2.41 15.97
C PHE A 37 -18.80 3.92 16.17
N SER A 38 -19.45 4.40 17.25
CA SER A 38 -19.65 5.84 17.46
C SER A 38 -18.33 6.57 17.74
N LYS A 39 -17.35 5.83 18.24
CA LYS A 39 -16.02 6.31 18.55
C LYS A 39 -15.06 5.14 18.46
N LEU A 40 -14.07 5.26 17.58
CA LEU A 40 -12.85 4.47 17.67
C LEU A 40 -11.81 5.32 18.37
N THR A 41 -11.48 4.97 19.61
CA THR A 41 -10.35 5.59 20.27
C THR A 41 -9.17 4.64 20.28
N TYR A 42 -9.27 3.50 20.97
CA TYR A 42 -8.17 2.54 21.09
C TYR A 42 -8.62 1.09 21.31
N GLU A 43 -9.84 0.76 20.92
CA GLU A 43 -10.44 -0.54 21.11
C GLU A 43 -9.81 -1.59 20.18
N GLN A 44 -9.53 -2.77 20.73
CA GLN A 44 -8.99 -3.91 20.01
C GLN A 44 -10.05 -5.00 19.86
N ILE A 45 -10.17 -5.57 18.67
CA ILE A 45 -10.99 -6.76 18.38
C ILE A 45 -10.04 -7.90 18.04
N ASN A 46 -10.11 -9.00 18.79
CA ASN A 46 -9.17 -10.12 18.70
C ASN A 46 -7.69 -9.68 18.78
N GLY A 47 -7.40 -8.66 19.61
CA GLY A 47 -6.05 -8.06 19.74
C GLY A 47 -5.69 -7.03 18.67
N VAL A 48 -6.47 -6.92 17.60
CA VAL A 48 -6.25 -6.01 16.46
C VAL A 48 -6.90 -4.66 16.74
N LEU A 49 -6.16 -3.55 16.55
CA LEU A 49 -6.74 -2.21 16.69
C LEU A 49 -7.77 -1.97 15.58
N ILE A 50 -8.97 -1.51 15.92
CA ILE A 50 -9.97 -1.13 14.90
C ILE A 50 -9.48 0.13 14.19
N SER A 51 -9.28 0.06 12.87
CA SER A 51 -8.82 1.17 12.02
C SER A 51 -9.94 1.92 11.31
N SER A 52 -11.07 1.25 11.04
CA SER A 52 -12.21 1.82 10.31
C SER A 52 -13.46 1.82 11.19
N PRO A 53 -14.16 2.97 11.35
CA PRO A 53 -15.34 3.07 12.20
C PRO A 53 -16.55 2.34 11.62
N VAL A 54 -16.43 1.75 10.42
CA VAL A 54 -17.43 0.90 9.78
C VAL A 54 -16.78 -0.38 9.29
N THR A 55 -17.43 -1.52 9.47
CA THR A 55 -16.91 -2.84 9.07
C THR A 55 -18.04 -3.73 8.55
N LYS A 56 -17.84 -4.37 7.40
CA LYS A 56 -18.81 -5.31 6.82
C LYS A 56 -18.70 -6.69 7.47
N VAL A 57 -19.84 -7.31 7.76
CA VAL A 57 -19.91 -8.59 8.47
C VAL A 57 -20.06 -9.74 7.49
N THR A 58 -18.97 -10.47 7.26
CA THR A 58 -18.96 -11.69 6.45
C THR A 58 -19.24 -12.94 7.28
N GLU A 59 -18.75 -12.99 8.52
CA GLU A 59 -18.90 -14.11 9.45
C GLU A 59 -20.05 -13.87 10.43
N LEU A 60 -21.28 -14.23 10.04
CA LEU A 60 -22.51 -13.99 10.82
C LEU A 60 -22.57 -14.74 12.17
N LYS A 61 -21.75 -15.79 12.34
CA LYS A 61 -21.68 -16.63 13.54
C LYS A 61 -20.24 -16.73 14.05
N LYS A 62 -19.78 -15.68 14.75
CA LYS A 62 -18.40 -15.59 15.25
C LYS A 62 -18.34 -15.00 16.65
N VAL A 63 -17.39 -15.47 17.46
CA VAL A 63 -17.02 -14.82 18.73
C VAL A 63 -15.84 -13.90 18.48
N PHE A 64 -15.94 -12.67 18.97
CA PHE A 64 -14.89 -11.67 18.94
C PHE A 64 -14.55 -11.24 20.36
N SER A 65 -13.26 -11.04 20.60
CA SER A 65 -12.65 -10.68 21.87
C SER A 65 -12.31 -9.19 21.88
N PHE A 66 -13.08 -8.39 22.61
CA PHE A 66 -12.88 -6.94 22.71
C PHE A 66 -12.01 -6.61 23.92
N LYS A 67 -11.09 -5.65 23.73
CA LYS A 67 -10.22 -5.15 24.79
C LYS A 67 -9.98 -3.65 24.62
N SER A 68 -9.98 -2.90 25.73
CA SER A 68 -9.59 -1.49 25.73
C SER A 68 -8.08 -1.34 25.97
N ARG A 69 -7.46 -0.31 25.41
CA ARG A 69 -6.13 0.15 25.86
C ARG A 69 -6.20 1.09 27.08
N TYR A 70 -7.39 1.52 27.46
CA TYR A 70 -7.64 2.30 28.67
C TYR A 70 -8.23 1.44 29.79
N LYS A 71 -8.05 1.90 31.04
CA LYS A 71 -8.61 1.28 32.26
C LYS A 71 -10.10 0.92 32.13
N SER A 72 -10.85 1.77 31.43
CA SER A 72 -12.21 1.49 30.97
C SER A 72 -12.48 2.34 29.72
N SER A 73 -13.23 1.78 28.77
CA SER A 73 -13.88 2.49 27.68
C SER A 73 -15.26 1.89 27.47
N THR A 74 -16.23 2.67 27.00
CA THR A 74 -17.56 2.17 26.65
C THR A 74 -17.66 2.12 25.12
N LEU A 75 -17.54 0.91 24.57
CA LEU A 75 -17.77 0.69 23.15
C LEU A 75 -19.25 0.85 22.83
N GLN A 76 -19.53 1.56 21.74
CA GLN A 76 -20.87 1.85 21.28
C GLN A 76 -20.96 1.51 19.79
N MET A 77 -21.84 0.57 19.47
CA MET A 77 -21.87 -0.08 18.16
C MET A 77 -23.29 -0.18 17.63
N GLY A 78 -23.49 0.25 16.39
CA GLY A 78 -24.70 0.06 15.61
C GLY A 78 -24.53 -1.12 14.68
N VAL A 79 -25.46 -2.07 14.70
CA VAL A 79 -25.56 -3.15 13.72
C VAL A 79 -26.68 -2.82 12.76
N PHE A 80 -26.32 -2.68 11.49
CA PHE A 80 -27.21 -2.35 10.39
C PHE A 80 -27.41 -3.54 9.47
N LEU A 81 -28.63 -3.70 8.95
CA LEU A 81 -28.93 -4.59 7.83
C LEU A 81 -29.26 -3.72 6.61
N VAL A 82 -28.48 -3.87 5.54
CA VAL A 82 -28.47 -2.99 4.37
C VAL A 82 -28.78 -3.79 3.10
N PRO A 83 -29.70 -3.36 2.22
CA PRO A 83 -30.02 -4.08 0.99
C PRO A 83 -28.78 -4.27 0.07
N THR A 84 -28.62 -5.44 -0.53
CA THR A 84 -27.51 -5.71 -1.49
C THR A 84 -27.61 -4.86 -2.76
N GLU A 85 -28.83 -4.51 -3.15
CA GLU A 85 -29.18 -3.68 -4.31
C GLU A 85 -28.80 -2.20 -4.16
N CYS A 86 -28.43 -1.74 -2.96
CA CYS A 86 -27.85 -0.43 -2.76
C CYS A 86 -26.59 -0.28 -3.63
N THR A 87 -26.64 0.65 -4.59
CA THR A 87 -25.48 1.01 -5.44
C THR A 87 -24.43 1.79 -4.65
N SER A 88 -24.87 2.47 -3.59
CA SER A 88 -24.07 3.25 -2.68
C SER A 88 -24.51 2.96 -1.24
N VAL A 89 -23.54 2.78 -0.34
CA VAL A 89 -23.78 2.58 1.09
C VAL A 89 -22.89 3.54 1.86
N GLU A 90 -23.50 4.49 2.57
CA GLU A 90 -22.80 5.49 3.36
C GLU A 90 -23.24 5.45 4.83
N PHE A 91 -22.35 5.93 5.70
CA PHE A 91 -22.55 5.98 7.14
C PHE A 91 -22.27 7.41 7.62
N LEU A 92 -23.15 7.91 8.46
CA LEU A 92 -23.05 9.23 9.10
C LEU A 92 -22.96 9.03 10.61
N ILE A 93 -21.74 9.17 11.14
CA ILE A 93 -21.43 8.87 12.54
C ILE A 93 -21.32 10.17 13.33
N ASN A 94 -22.13 10.29 14.39
CA ASN A 94 -22.31 11.49 15.21
C ASN A 94 -22.69 12.74 14.38
N PRO A 95 -23.87 12.76 13.73
CA PRO A 95 -24.35 13.94 13.03
C PRO A 95 -24.44 15.18 13.93
N SER A 96 -24.18 16.35 13.37
CA SER A 96 -24.47 17.63 14.00
C SER A 96 -25.98 17.86 14.12
N ALA A 97 -26.39 18.57 15.17
CA ALA A 97 -27.76 19.08 15.28
C ALA A 97 -27.97 20.28 14.34
N ASN A 98 -29.18 20.37 13.78
CA ASN A 98 -29.68 21.37 12.83
C ASN A 98 -29.05 21.36 11.42
N GLU A 99 -28.21 20.38 11.09
CA GLU A 99 -27.72 20.20 9.72
C GLU A 99 -28.77 19.58 8.79
N ASP A 100 -28.75 20.03 7.53
CA ASP A 100 -29.56 19.51 6.42
C ASP A 100 -28.66 18.71 5.45
N TYR A 101 -28.92 17.40 5.35
CA TYR A 101 -28.22 16.51 4.43
C TYR A 101 -29.06 16.26 3.18
N PHE A 102 -28.55 16.67 2.01
CA PHE A 102 -29.28 16.63 0.74
C PHE A 102 -28.79 15.50 -0.17
N PHE A 103 -29.73 14.69 -0.68
CA PHE A 103 -29.46 13.62 -1.64
C PHE A 103 -29.90 14.09 -3.03
N ASN A 104 -29.03 14.85 -3.71
CA ASN A 104 -29.25 15.32 -5.07
C ASN A 104 -28.41 14.52 -6.07
N THR A 105 -29.04 14.00 -7.13
CA THR A 105 -28.34 13.25 -8.18
C THR A 105 -28.92 13.58 -9.55
N GLY A 106 -28.08 14.08 -10.47
CA GLY A 106 -28.45 14.28 -11.87
C GLY A 106 -28.40 12.97 -12.67
N MET A 107 -29.00 11.89 -12.14
CA MET A 107 -28.88 10.54 -12.71
C MET A 107 -30.06 10.16 -13.61
N THR A 108 -29.72 9.50 -14.73
CA THR A 108 -30.67 9.11 -15.80
C THR A 108 -31.17 7.68 -15.69
N LYS A 109 -30.91 6.98 -14.58
CA LYS A 109 -31.30 5.58 -14.34
C LYS A 109 -31.68 5.38 -12.88
N GLU A 110 -32.63 4.49 -12.63
CA GLU A 110 -32.98 4.08 -11.28
C GLU A 110 -31.78 3.48 -10.56
N LYS A 111 -31.55 3.96 -9.33
CA LYS A 111 -30.54 3.46 -8.41
C LYS A 111 -31.04 3.58 -6.97
N TYR A 112 -30.61 2.63 -6.14
CA TYR A 112 -30.82 2.68 -4.70
C TYR A 112 -29.57 3.22 -4.01
N TYR A 113 -29.75 4.29 -3.23
CA TYR A 113 -28.74 4.87 -2.35
C TYR A 113 -29.13 4.59 -0.90
N CYS A 114 -28.19 4.17 -0.06
CA CYS A 114 -28.49 3.76 1.30
C CYS A 114 -27.56 4.48 2.29
N MET A 115 -28.15 5.19 3.27
CA MET A 115 -27.40 5.90 4.30
C MET A 115 -27.80 5.43 5.70
N ASN A 116 -26.81 5.19 6.53
CA ASN A 116 -26.95 4.65 7.88
C ASN A 116 -26.41 5.66 8.90
N ILE A 117 -27.31 6.27 9.67
CA ILE A 117 -26.98 7.30 10.65
C ILE A 117 -26.89 6.66 12.03
N MET A 118 -25.84 7.01 12.79
CA MET A 118 -25.67 6.62 14.19
C MET A 118 -25.14 7.77 15.03
N THR A 119 -25.53 7.82 16.31
CA THR A 119 -24.86 8.62 17.35
C THR A 119 -24.83 7.86 18.68
N ASN A 120 -23.93 8.27 19.57
CA ASN A 120 -23.87 7.82 20.96
C ASN A 120 -25.11 8.21 21.79
N THR A 121 -25.66 9.39 21.51
CA THR A 121 -26.85 9.95 22.15
C THR A 121 -28.10 9.67 21.30
N LYS A 122 -29.28 10.08 21.78
CA LYS A 122 -30.50 9.95 21.00
C LYS A 122 -30.68 11.22 20.16
N PHE A 123 -31.14 11.06 18.93
CA PHE A 123 -31.38 12.14 17.99
C PHE A 123 -32.78 12.08 17.41
N SER A 124 -33.20 13.19 16.79
CA SER A 124 -34.42 13.27 16.01
C SER A 124 -34.06 13.74 14.60
N ALA A 125 -34.80 13.26 13.60
CA ALA A 125 -34.58 13.60 12.20
C ALA A 125 -35.90 13.88 11.50
N ASP A 126 -35.98 14.97 10.75
CA ASP A 126 -37.08 15.24 9.83
C ASP A 126 -36.67 14.79 8.42
N LEU A 127 -37.51 13.96 7.82
CA LEU A 127 -37.28 13.32 6.53
C LEU A 127 -38.17 13.96 5.48
N GLY A 128 -37.58 14.46 4.40
CA GLY A 128 -38.29 15.06 3.28
C GLY A 128 -37.95 14.37 1.96
N THR A 129 -38.96 14.21 1.11
CA THR A 129 -38.76 13.76 -0.28
C THR A 129 -39.62 14.56 -1.24
N ASN A 130 -39.17 14.64 -2.49
CA ASN A 130 -39.94 15.23 -3.59
C ASN A 130 -40.80 14.16 -4.28
N ALA A 131 -41.65 14.57 -5.23
CA ALA A 131 -42.56 13.68 -5.95
C ALA A 131 -41.89 12.62 -6.86
N TYR A 132 -40.59 12.72 -7.13
CA TYR A 132 -39.83 11.85 -8.04
C TYR A 132 -38.94 10.83 -7.31
N ASN A 133 -38.54 11.11 -6.06
CA ASN A 133 -37.73 10.20 -5.26
C ASN A 133 -38.59 9.49 -4.22
N LYS A 134 -38.43 8.18 -4.08
CA LYS A 134 -39.00 7.45 -2.95
C LYS A 134 -37.96 7.32 -1.84
N LEU A 135 -38.23 7.94 -0.70
CA LEU A 135 -37.40 7.81 0.49
C LEU A 135 -38.05 6.78 1.43
N TYR A 136 -37.32 5.72 1.74
CA TYR A 136 -37.69 4.74 2.75
C TYR A 136 -36.82 4.92 3.98
N TYR A 137 -37.39 4.69 5.17
CA TYR A 137 -36.63 4.67 6.42
C TYR A 137 -36.97 3.47 7.28
N TYR A 138 -36.03 3.09 8.15
CA TYR A 138 -36.23 2.12 9.21
C TYR A 138 -35.33 2.42 10.40
N THR A 139 -35.83 2.17 11.60
CA THR A 139 -35.13 2.45 12.86
C THR A 139 -34.50 1.17 13.43
N ASN A 140 -33.51 1.34 14.31
CA ASN A 140 -32.76 0.21 14.93
C ASN A 140 -31.99 -0.68 13.92
N GLY A 141 -31.79 -0.22 12.67
CA GLY A 141 -31.08 -0.96 11.63
C GLY A 141 -31.80 -2.20 11.09
N ASN A 142 -33.05 -2.46 11.48
CA ASN A 142 -33.82 -3.64 11.05
C ASN A 142 -34.85 -3.29 9.96
N VAL A 143 -34.73 -3.99 8.83
CA VAL A 143 -35.51 -3.76 7.60
C VAL A 143 -36.96 -4.26 7.68
N SER A 144 -37.33 -5.04 8.70
CA SER A 144 -38.70 -5.55 8.88
C SER A 144 -39.75 -4.44 9.06
N ASN A 145 -39.31 -3.24 9.47
CA ASN A 145 -40.16 -2.11 9.81
C ASN A 145 -39.93 -0.93 8.85
N ILE A 146 -39.67 -1.21 7.57
CA ILE A 146 -39.47 -0.20 6.53
C ILE A 146 -40.75 0.61 6.29
N GLN A 147 -40.62 1.93 6.22
CA GLN A 147 -41.72 2.87 6.01
C GLN A 147 -41.34 3.82 4.86
N GLU A 148 -42.28 4.13 3.96
CA GLU A 148 -42.11 5.11 2.89
C GLU A 148 -42.44 6.51 3.46
N VAL A 149 -41.58 7.50 3.20
CA VAL A 149 -41.79 8.90 3.54
C VAL A 149 -42.67 9.51 2.46
N ASP A 150 -43.84 10.03 2.83
CA ASP A 150 -44.74 10.71 1.91
C ASP A 150 -44.30 12.16 1.61
N SER A 151 -45.05 12.84 0.74
CA SER A 151 -44.77 14.21 0.31
C SER A 151 -44.95 15.28 1.40
N SER A 152 -45.55 14.95 2.55
CA SER A 152 -45.63 15.84 3.72
C SER A 152 -44.39 15.73 4.62
N GLY A 153 -43.57 14.69 4.44
CA GLY A 153 -42.41 14.39 5.25
C GLY A 153 -42.74 13.68 6.55
N VAL A 154 -41.72 13.16 7.23
CA VAL A 154 -41.87 12.40 8.48
C VAL A 154 -40.83 12.83 9.50
N SER A 155 -41.25 13.16 10.72
CA SER A 155 -40.35 13.35 11.84
C SER A 155 -40.14 12.02 12.59
N VAL A 156 -38.88 11.64 12.77
CA VAL A 156 -38.44 10.40 13.42
C VAL A 156 -37.74 10.77 14.74
N PRO A 157 -38.45 10.78 15.88
CA PRO A 157 -37.90 11.27 17.13
C PRO A 157 -37.10 10.20 17.90
N ASN A 158 -36.12 10.66 18.68
CA ASN A 158 -35.54 9.92 19.81
C ASN A 158 -34.87 8.56 19.46
N VAL A 159 -34.28 8.45 18.27
CA VAL A 159 -33.58 7.25 17.76
C VAL A 159 -32.07 7.29 18.05
N ARG A 160 -31.39 6.14 18.00
CA ARG A 160 -29.91 6.05 17.97
C ARG A 160 -29.36 5.53 16.64
N LEU A 161 -30.20 4.85 15.87
CA LEU A 161 -29.91 4.31 14.55
C LEU A 161 -31.08 4.63 13.62
N LEU A 162 -30.76 5.21 12.48
CA LEU A 162 -31.69 5.45 11.39
C LEU A 162 -31.04 5.00 10.10
N SER A 163 -31.67 4.07 9.39
CA SER A 163 -31.27 3.67 8.06
C SER A 163 -32.27 4.20 7.04
N LEU A 164 -31.74 4.73 5.95
CA LEU A 164 -32.48 5.33 4.86
C LEU A 164 -32.13 4.62 3.56
N LYS A 165 -33.14 4.37 2.73
CA LYS A 165 -32.99 3.86 1.36
C LYS A 165 -33.71 4.83 0.43
N VAL A 166 -32.97 5.53 -0.43
CA VAL A 166 -33.50 6.42 -1.46
C VAL A 166 -33.54 5.66 -2.78
N ALA A 167 -34.72 5.56 -3.39
CA ALA A 167 -34.89 5.12 -4.76
C ALA A 167 -35.07 6.35 -5.67
N TYR A 168 -34.11 6.59 -6.55
CA TYR A 168 -34.19 7.65 -7.55
C TYR A 168 -34.99 7.17 -8.75
N MET A 169 -36.07 7.86 -9.12
CA MET A 169 -36.61 7.74 -10.48
C MET A 169 -35.83 8.68 -11.40
N ALA A 170 -35.83 8.43 -12.72
CA ALA A 170 -34.94 9.07 -13.68
C ALA A 170 -35.34 10.52 -14.07
N GLN A 171 -35.57 11.39 -13.07
CA GLN A 171 -35.86 12.82 -13.19
C GLN A 171 -35.12 13.61 -12.09
N GLU A 172 -34.90 14.90 -12.30
CA GLU A 172 -34.18 15.74 -11.32
C GLU A 172 -35.01 15.93 -10.03
N GLY A 173 -34.40 15.63 -8.88
CA GLY A 173 -35.02 15.84 -7.59
C GLY A 173 -34.07 15.58 -6.41
N SER A 174 -34.14 16.44 -5.40
CA SER A 174 -33.45 16.27 -4.11
C SER A 174 -34.39 15.69 -3.05
N SER A 175 -33.96 14.65 -2.33
CA SER A 175 -34.52 14.33 -1.00
C SER A 175 -33.63 14.99 0.06
N ASN A 176 -34.14 15.17 1.28
CA ASN A 176 -33.35 15.74 2.38
C ASN A 176 -33.63 15.08 3.73
N VAL A 177 -32.64 15.15 4.61
CA VAL A 177 -32.70 14.67 6.00
C VAL A 177 -32.15 15.78 6.88
N LYS A 178 -33.00 16.35 7.72
CA LYS A 178 -32.62 17.35 8.71
C LYS A 178 -32.46 16.70 10.06
N ILE A 179 -31.31 16.81 10.71
CA ILE A 179 -31.13 16.29 12.07
C ILE A 179 -31.58 17.36 13.06
N THR A 180 -32.82 17.32 13.52
CA THR A 180 -33.45 18.40 14.31
C THR A 180 -33.00 18.47 15.76
N SER A 181 -32.51 17.38 16.33
CA SER A 181 -31.91 17.39 17.67
C SER A 181 -30.86 16.30 17.77
N ALA A 182 -29.64 16.63 18.20
CA ALA A 182 -28.62 15.65 18.57
C ALA A 182 -27.83 16.19 19.77
N GLU A 183 -27.68 15.39 20.83
CA GLU A 183 -26.85 15.75 21.99
C GLU A 183 -25.37 15.46 21.71
N THR A 184 -24.79 16.05 20.68
CA THR A 184 -23.38 15.82 20.27
C THR A 184 -22.39 16.74 20.98
N LYS A 185 -22.58 16.97 22.29
CA LYS A 185 -21.63 17.75 23.11
C LYS A 185 -20.29 17.00 23.21
N GLY A 186 -19.26 17.53 22.55
CA GLY A 186 -17.87 17.11 22.72
C GLY A 186 -17.40 15.96 21.82
N LEU A 187 -18.13 15.64 20.75
CA LEU A 187 -17.63 14.81 19.66
C LEU A 187 -17.38 15.68 18.43
N ASN A 188 -16.29 15.42 17.69
CA ASN A 188 -16.09 16.04 16.38
C ASN A 188 -17.23 15.56 15.46
N PRO A 189 -17.97 16.47 14.81
CA PRO A 189 -19.16 16.08 14.06
C PRO A 189 -18.84 15.37 12.74
N SER A 190 -19.65 14.35 12.43
CA SER A 190 -19.83 13.73 11.12
C SER A 190 -18.56 13.34 10.35
N ASP A 191 -17.94 12.22 10.75
CA ASP A 191 -17.19 11.40 9.80
C ASP A 191 -18.21 10.75 8.84
N PHE A 192 -18.28 11.24 7.60
CA PHE A 192 -18.96 10.54 6.52
C PHE A 192 -18.08 9.40 6.02
N VAL A 193 -18.64 8.19 5.99
CA VAL A 193 -17.91 6.98 5.63
C VAL A 193 -18.69 6.21 4.57
N ALA A 194 -18.21 6.23 3.32
CA ALA A 194 -18.74 5.40 2.24
C ALA A 194 -18.04 4.04 2.15
N ASP A 195 -18.81 2.98 1.89
CA ASP A 195 -18.29 1.68 1.46
C ASP A 195 -17.53 1.82 0.14
N SER A 196 -16.23 1.55 0.16
CA SER A 196 -15.32 1.63 -0.98
C SER A 196 -15.63 0.63 -2.09
N ALA A 197 -16.36 -0.47 -1.80
CA ALA A 197 -16.84 -1.41 -2.80
C ALA A 197 -18.10 -0.92 -3.54
N LYS A 198 -18.64 0.25 -3.15
CA LYS A 198 -19.87 0.84 -3.66
C LYS A 198 -19.60 2.24 -4.24
N ALA A 199 -20.58 2.79 -4.96
CA ALA A 199 -20.50 4.17 -5.42
C ALA A 199 -20.58 5.15 -4.23
N LYS A 200 -19.96 6.32 -4.36
CA LYS A 200 -20.12 7.45 -3.42
C LYS A 200 -21.16 8.44 -3.95
N LEU A 201 -21.80 9.17 -3.06
CA LEU A 201 -22.77 10.21 -3.37
C LEU A 201 -22.56 11.50 -2.56
N ILE A 202 -22.44 11.39 -1.24
CA ILE A 202 -22.34 12.55 -0.33
C ILE A 202 -20.99 12.56 0.40
N ALA A 203 -20.50 11.40 0.82
CA ALA A 203 -19.27 11.29 1.57
C ALA A 203 -18.05 11.85 0.83
N SER A 204 -17.48 12.93 1.39
CA SER A 204 -16.19 13.50 0.98
C SER A 204 -15.03 12.53 1.25
N THR A 205 -15.18 11.65 2.24
CA THR A 205 -14.21 10.63 2.66
C THR A 205 -14.76 9.22 2.42
N SER A 206 -14.01 8.39 1.68
CA SER A 206 -14.17 6.94 1.80
C SER A 206 -13.23 6.42 2.86
N VAL A 207 -13.74 5.64 3.79
CA VAL A 207 -12.92 4.69 4.53
C VAL A 207 -13.18 3.33 3.90
N PHE A 208 -12.15 2.52 3.76
CA PHE A 208 -12.38 1.13 3.36
C PHE A 208 -13.27 0.46 4.40
N VAL A 209 -14.46 0.07 4.00
CA VAL A 209 -15.36 -0.72 4.83
C VAL A 209 -14.86 -2.15 4.73
N HIS A 210 -13.84 -2.42 5.54
CA HIS A 210 -13.16 -3.69 5.56
C HIS A 210 -14.15 -4.82 5.91
N ASP A 211 -13.96 -5.98 5.29
CA ASP A 211 -14.57 -7.21 5.80
C ASP A 211 -14.00 -7.51 7.19
N MET A 212 -14.84 -8.01 8.08
CA MET A 212 -14.51 -8.31 9.48
C MET A 212 -13.41 -9.35 9.70
N MET A 213 -12.90 -9.93 8.62
CA MET A 213 -11.72 -10.81 8.62
C MET A 213 -10.44 -10.08 9.04
N ILE A 214 -10.39 -8.74 9.14
CA ILE A 214 -9.19 -8.03 9.64
C ILE A 214 -8.85 -8.37 11.09
N PHE A 215 -9.80 -8.85 11.89
CA PHE A 215 -9.60 -9.16 13.30
C PHE A 215 -9.03 -10.57 13.54
N TYR A 216 -7.89 -10.89 12.92
CA TYR A 216 -7.06 -12.05 13.23
C TYR A 216 -5.76 -11.60 13.92
N ASP A 217 -5.38 -12.22 15.04
CA ASP A 217 -4.04 -12.14 15.66
C ASP A 217 -3.02 -13.00 14.88
N GLY A 218 -3.14 -13.02 13.57
CA GLY A 218 -2.45 -13.94 12.67
C GLY A 218 -2.17 -13.29 11.33
N LEU A 219 -1.28 -13.91 10.58
CA LEU A 219 -1.25 -13.71 9.13
C LEU A 219 -2.59 -14.20 8.54
N ASP A 220 -3.07 -13.55 7.48
CA ASP A 220 -4.26 -13.97 6.74
C ASP A 220 -4.25 -15.48 6.47
N PRO A 221 -5.34 -16.25 6.74
CA PRO A 221 -5.33 -17.70 6.55
C PRO A 221 -5.07 -18.19 5.11
N ARG A 222 -5.19 -17.30 4.10
CA ARG A 222 -4.84 -17.60 2.70
C ARG A 222 -3.34 -17.46 2.42
N LEU A 223 -2.59 -16.88 3.35
CA LEU A 223 -1.14 -16.68 3.29
C LEU A 223 -0.45 -17.55 4.35
N LYS A 224 0.83 -17.84 4.13
CA LYS A 224 1.69 -18.55 5.08
C LYS A 224 3.05 -17.89 5.18
N TYR A 225 3.75 -18.12 6.28
CA TYR A 225 5.17 -17.81 6.35
C TYR A 225 5.96 -18.70 5.38
N GLY A 226 6.87 -18.10 4.60
CA GLY A 226 7.55 -18.71 3.47
C GLY A 226 7.00 -18.27 2.11
N SER A 227 7.17 -19.10 1.09
CA SER A 227 6.78 -18.82 -0.30
C SER A 227 5.25 -18.87 -0.51
N ASN A 228 4.69 -17.83 -1.11
CA ASN A 228 3.28 -17.71 -1.51
C ASN A 228 3.20 -17.32 -2.99
N SER A 229 2.25 -17.92 -3.71
CA SER A 229 1.79 -17.44 -5.02
C SER A 229 0.30 -17.16 -4.92
N ILE A 230 -0.11 -16.02 -5.48
CA ILE A 230 -1.51 -15.60 -5.54
C ILE A 230 -1.82 -15.03 -6.92
N THR A 231 -3.01 -15.31 -7.43
CA THR A 231 -3.49 -14.78 -8.72
C THR A 231 -4.31 -13.52 -8.47
N VAL A 232 -3.80 -12.38 -8.96
CA VAL A 232 -4.36 -11.05 -8.75
C VAL A 232 -4.97 -10.55 -10.06
N GLY A 233 -6.21 -10.08 -10.01
CA GLY A 233 -6.93 -9.52 -11.15
C GLY A 233 -7.11 -8.00 -11.05
N GLN A 234 -8.04 -7.47 -11.86
CA GLN A 234 -8.43 -6.05 -11.82
C GLN A 234 -9.18 -5.67 -10.53
N ASN A 235 -9.85 -6.64 -9.91
CA ASN A 235 -10.46 -6.48 -8.60
C ASN A 235 -9.37 -6.53 -7.52
N GLU A 236 -9.41 -5.55 -6.62
CA GLU A 236 -8.51 -5.47 -5.49
C GLU A 236 -8.71 -6.63 -4.51
N GLN A 237 -7.60 -7.17 -4.02
CA GLN A 237 -7.55 -8.24 -3.04
C GLN A 237 -6.85 -7.71 -1.79
N ALA A 238 -7.50 -7.84 -0.65
CA ALA A 238 -6.98 -7.40 0.64
C ALA A 238 -6.60 -8.59 1.52
N TYR A 239 -5.46 -8.52 2.21
CA TYR A 239 -4.92 -9.56 3.10
C TYR A 239 -4.41 -8.98 4.43
N VAL A 240 -4.74 -9.64 5.53
CA VAL A 240 -4.29 -9.22 6.87
C VAL A 240 -2.84 -9.59 7.11
N ILE A 241 -1.99 -8.62 7.43
CA ILE A 241 -0.57 -8.85 7.72
C ILE A 241 -0.27 -8.54 9.19
N LYS A 242 0.15 -9.57 9.94
CA LYS A 242 0.52 -9.46 11.35
C LYS A 242 1.72 -8.52 11.56
N ALA A 243 1.74 -7.79 12.67
CA ALA A 243 2.92 -7.02 13.10
C ALA A 243 4.17 -7.92 13.27
N GLY A 244 5.35 -7.39 12.96
CA GLY A 244 6.59 -8.16 12.92
C GLY A 244 6.70 -9.05 11.67
N THR A 245 6.08 -8.66 10.55
CA THR A 245 6.15 -9.39 9.29
C THR A 245 6.95 -8.61 8.25
N VAL A 246 7.85 -9.28 7.52
CA VAL A 246 8.47 -8.74 6.30
C VAL A 246 7.91 -9.48 5.09
N ILE A 247 7.43 -8.73 4.10
CA ILE A 247 7.00 -9.24 2.80
C ILE A 247 8.07 -8.89 1.78
N VAL A 248 8.57 -9.86 1.04
CA VAL A 248 9.45 -9.65 -0.12
C VAL A 248 8.74 -10.15 -1.37
N PHE A 249 8.60 -9.30 -2.38
CA PHE A 249 7.93 -9.62 -3.63
C PHE A 249 8.94 -10.14 -4.64
N THR A 250 8.92 -11.44 -4.95
CA THR A 250 9.88 -12.04 -5.89
C THR A 250 9.38 -11.97 -7.34
N LYS A 251 8.07 -11.80 -7.58
CA LYS A 251 7.48 -11.57 -8.91
C LYS A 251 6.30 -10.63 -8.78
N PHE A 252 6.43 -9.40 -9.30
CA PHE A 252 5.48 -8.31 -9.06
C PHE A 252 5.38 -7.29 -10.20
N ASP A 253 5.88 -7.60 -11.40
CA ASP A 253 5.67 -6.71 -12.54
C ASP A 253 4.17 -6.41 -12.74
N GLY A 254 3.86 -5.14 -13.05
CA GLY A 254 2.53 -4.61 -13.28
C GLY A 254 1.46 -4.93 -12.23
N ILE A 255 1.84 -5.16 -10.96
CA ILE A 255 0.92 -5.04 -9.82
C ILE A 255 0.92 -3.60 -9.32
N GLU A 256 -0.21 -3.18 -8.78
CA GLU A 256 -0.38 -1.97 -7.99
C GLU A 256 -0.91 -2.37 -6.61
N GLY A 257 -0.49 -1.69 -5.56
CA GLY A 257 -1.02 -1.98 -4.23
C GLY A 257 -0.50 -1.04 -3.15
N ASN A 258 -0.85 -1.37 -1.91
CA ASN A 258 -0.47 -0.66 -0.71
C ASN A 258 -0.38 -1.63 0.47
N VAL A 259 0.57 -1.42 1.38
CA VAL A 259 0.50 -1.99 2.73
C VAL A 259 0.13 -0.87 3.70
N GLY A 260 -1.14 -0.82 4.11
CA GLY A 260 -1.70 0.24 4.95
C GLY A 260 -1.82 -0.16 6.42
N ALA A 261 -1.31 0.67 7.33
CA ALA A 261 -1.53 0.54 8.77
C ALA A 261 -2.09 1.86 9.32
N SER A 262 -3.40 1.90 9.58
CA SER A 262 -4.13 3.15 9.86
C SER A 262 -3.88 4.18 8.74
N ASN A 263 -3.51 5.42 9.06
CA ASN A 263 -3.29 6.51 8.11
C ASN A 263 -1.97 6.45 7.32
N TYR A 264 -1.13 5.41 7.51
CA TYR A 264 0.18 5.29 6.87
C TYR A 264 0.22 4.12 5.90
N GLY A 265 0.88 4.31 4.76
CA GLY A 265 0.92 3.33 3.68
C GLY A 265 2.30 3.18 3.04
N ALA A 266 2.61 1.96 2.60
CA ALA A 266 3.74 1.67 1.74
C ALA A 266 3.21 1.20 0.36
N PRO A 267 3.24 2.05 -0.69
CA PRO A 267 2.77 1.66 -2.02
C PRO A 267 3.63 0.53 -2.59
N ILE A 268 2.99 -0.44 -3.22
CA ILE A 268 3.57 -1.64 -3.84
C ILE A 268 3.48 -1.51 -5.36
N GLY A 269 4.50 -2.03 -6.04
CA GLY A 269 4.69 -1.84 -7.48
C GLY A 269 5.75 -0.80 -7.77
N GLY A 270 6.14 -0.71 -9.04
CA GLY A 270 7.27 0.12 -9.46
C GLY A 270 8.57 -0.31 -8.78
N SER A 271 9.10 0.54 -7.88
CA SER A 271 10.35 0.25 -7.17
C SER A 271 10.18 -0.40 -5.79
N THR A 272 9.00 -0.36 -5.15
CA THR A 272 8.83 -1.02 -3.84
C THR A 272 8.69 -2.53 -4.01
N ALA A 273 9.70 -3.27 -3.55
CA ALA A 273 9.77 -4.72 -3.67
C ALA A 273 9.89 -5.47 -2.32
N ALA A 274 9.96 -4.73 -1.21
CA ALA A 274 9.85 -5.29 0.13
C ALA A 274 9.20 -4.32 1.12
N VAL A 275 8.44 -4.84 2.10
CA VAL A 275 7.77 -4.05 3.14
C VAL A 275 7.87 -4.74 4.50
N HIS A 276 8.28 -3.99 5.53
CA HIS A 276 8.27 -4.41 6.94
C HIS A 276 7.05 -3.80 7.66
N VAL A 277 6.18 -4.68 8.15
CA VAL A 277 4.94 -4.38 8.86
C VAL A 277 5.22 -4.35 10.36
N LEU A 278 5.49 -3.15 10.90
CA LEU A 278 5.81 -2.89 12.32
C LEU A 278 4.55 -2.88 13.21
N SER A 279 3.41 -2.52 12.64
CA SER A 279 2.08 -2.62 13.23
C SER A 279 1.20 -3.36 12.24
N GLN A 280 0.18 -4.10 12.72
CA GLN A 280 -0.69 -4.87 11.85
C GLN A 280 -1.27 -4.00 10.73
N ALA A 281 -1.21 -4.53 9.51
CA ALA A 281 -1.53 -3.80 8.30
C ALA A 281 -2.45 -4.62 7.39
N LEU A 282 -3.04 -3.94 6.41
CA LEU A 282 -3.72 -4.54 5.28
C LEU A 282 -2.82 -4.47 4.05
N LEU A 283 -2.56 -5.60 3.42
CA LEU A 283 -1.95 -5.70 2.10
C LEU A 283 -3.08 -5.66 1.07
N GLU A 284 -3.21 -4.54 0.37
CA GLU A 284 -4.18 -4.30 -0.71
C GLU A 284 -3.44 -4.38 -2.04
N ILE A 285 -3.85 -5.27 -2.94
CA ILE A 285 -3.19 -5.46 -4.25
C ILE A 285 -4.19 -5.66 -5.38
N LYS A 286 -3.85 -5.16 -6.56
CA LYS A 286 -4.58 -5.34 -7.82
C LYS A 286 -3.59 -5.41 -8.98
N ALA A 287 -4.09 -5.76 -10.16
CA ALA A 287 -3.30 -5.77 -11.38
C ALA A 287 -4.14 -5.32 -12.58
N THR A 288 -3.51 -4.67 -13.56
CA THR A 288 -4.18 -4.21 -14.80
C THR A 288 -4.77 -5.37 -15.62
N SER A 289 -4.20 -6.56 -15.45
CA SER A 289 -4.61 -7.83 -16.04
C SER A 289 -4.29 -8.97 -15.07
N THR A 290 -5.08 -10.05 -15.13
CA THR A 290 -4.91 -11.23 -14.29
C THR A 290 -3.48 -11.77 -14.40
N ARG A 291 -2.75 -11.75 -13.28
CA ARG A 291 -1.36 -12.18 -13.20
C ARG A 291 -1.05 -12.88 -11.88
N GLU A 292 -0.02 -13.70 -11.91
CA GLU A 292 0.50 -14.39 -10.75
C GLU A 292 1.57 -13.54 -10.05
N VAL A 293 1.43 -13.38 -8.74
CA VAL A 293 2.31 -12.61 -7.87
C VAL A 293 2.99 -13.58 -6.91
N HIS A 294 4.32 -13.57 -6.89
CA HIS A 294 5.10 -14.37 -5.94
C HIS A 294 5.65 -13.49 -4.83
N MET A 295 5.57 -13.99 -3.60
CA MET A 295 6.16 -13.34 -2.44
C MET A 295 6.67 -14.34 -1.41
N VAL A 296 7.66 -13.92 -0.62
CA VAL A 296 8.14 -14.63 0.56
C VAL A 296 7.83 -13.79 1.79
N ILE A 297 7.11 -14.38 2.74
CA ILE A 297 6.65 -13.73 3.97
C ILE A 297 7.45 -14.26 5.15
N PHE A 298 8.09 -13.36 5.91
CA PHE A 298 8.94 -13.68 7.06
C PHE A 298 8.32 -13.16 8.36
N ASN A 299 8.18 -14.03 9.36
CA ASN A 299 7.91 -13.70 10.75
C ASN A 299 9.23 -13.33 11.45
N ILE A 300 9.44 -12.04 11.72
CA ILE A 300 10.62 -11.56 12.44
C ILE A 300 10.23 -11.22 13.88
N MET A 301 10.11 -12.25 14.70
CA MET A 301 9.63 -12.11 16.08
C MET A 301 10.45 -11.07 16.87
N THR A 302 9.83 -9.92 17.12
CA THR A 302 10.20 -8.85 18.08
C THR A 302 11.48 -8.04 17.86
N TYR A 303 12.27 -8.28 16.80
CA TYR A 303 13.47 -7.47 16.54
C TYR A 303 13.19 -6.22 15.71
N THR A 304 13.19 -5.06 16.36
CA THR A 304 13.34 -3.77 15.68
C THR A 304 14.73 -3.69 15.06
N PHE A 305 14.83 -3.83 13.73
CA PHE A 305 16.09 -3.70 13.00
C PHE A 305 16.23 -2.31 12.38
N ASN A 306 17.44 -1.78 12.35
CA ASN A 306 17.73 -0.46 11.77
C ASN A 306 17.82 -0.51 10.25
N GLN A 307 18.29 -1.64 9.69
CA GLN A 307 18.57 -1.81 8.27
C GLN A 307 18.13 -3.16 7.74
N GLY A 308 17.58 -3.17 6.53
CA GLY A 308 17.10 -4.37 5.86
C GLY A 308 17.77 -4.55 4.50
N VAL A 309 18.33 -5.73 4.27
CA VAL A 309 18.94 -6.13 2.99
C VAL A 309 18.11 -7.27 2.41
N VAL A 310 17.75 -7.17 1.13
CA VAL A 310 16.97 -8.21 0.44
C VAL A 310 17.79 -8.76 -0.71
N ILE A 311 17.84 -10.10 -0.85
CA ILE A 311 18.53 -10.80 -1.93
C ILE A 311 17.55 -11.78 -2.56
N THR A 312 17.31 -11.67 -3.87
CA THR A 312 16.39 -12.57 -4.59
C THR A 312 16.84 -12.89 -6.03
N GLY A 313 16.15 -13.84 -6.64
CA GLY A 313 16.52 -14.51 -7.88
C GLY A 313 17.83 -15.30 -7.75
N THR A 314 18.63 -15.36 -8.82
CA THR A 314 19.89 -16.13 -8.85
C THR A 314 21.09 -15.22 -8.58
N LYS A 315 21.53 -15.15 -7.32
CA LYS A 315 22.60 -14.25 -6.84
C LYS A 315 23.64 -14.99 -5.99
N LYS A 316 24.87 -14.47 -5.97
CA LYS A 316 25.94 -14.91 -5.06
C LYS A 316 26.59 -13.68 -4.44
N VAL A 317 26.40 -13.51 -3.14
CA VAL A 317 26.63 -12.24 -2.44
C VAL A 317 27.52 -12.49 -1.22
N GLY A 318 28.64 -11.79 -1.12
CA GLY A 318 29.39 -11.67 0.13
C GLY A 318 28.74 -10.61 1.02
N ILE A 319 28.59 -10.92 2.30
CA ILE A 319 28.18 -9.94 3.31
C ILE A 319 29.46 -9.44 4.00
N GLY A 320 29.71 -8.14 3.92
CA GLY A 320 30.83 -7.47 4.53
C GLY A 320 30.61 -7.17 6.02
N PRO A 321 31.68 -6.70 6.72
CA PRO A 321 31.63 -6.42 8.15
C PRO A 321 30.77 -5.17 8.43
N VAL A 322 29.89 -5.25 9.44
CA VAL A 322 29.11 -4.11 9.90
C VAL A 322 30.00 -3.15 10.70
N LYS A 323 30.36 -2.01 10.11
CA LYS A 323 31.31 -1.05 10.69
C LYS A 323 30.73 -0.25 11.86
N GLU A 324 29.46 0.08 11.77
CA GLU A 324 28.73 0.93 12.72
C GLU A 324 28.26 0.12 13.93
N SER A 325 28.55 0.62 15.14
CA SER A 325 28.29 -0.11 16.39
C SER A 325 26.82 -0.20 16.79
N SER A 326 25.99 0.73 16.33
CA SER A 326 24.54 0.78 16.59
C SER A 326 23.69 0.12 15.49
N ALA A 327 24.28 -0.20 14.33
CA ALA A 327 23.53 -0.73 13.21
C ALA A 327 23.32 -2.25 13.33
N THR A 328 22.05 -2.67 13.22
CA THR A 328 21.68 -4.07 13.00
C THR A 328 21.02 -4.21 11.63
N TYR A 329 21.64 -4.99 10.76
CA TYR A 329 21.20 -5.35 9.43
C TYR A 329 20.51 -6.71 9.45
N PHE A 330 19.26 -6.79 8.99
CA PHE A 330 18.58 -8.06 8.72
C PHE A 330 18.72 -8.37 7.23
N VAL A 331 19.40 -9.46 6.90
CA VAL A 331 19.59 -9.91 5.52
C VAL A 331 18.59 -11.02 5.22
N PHE A 332 17.67 -10.77 4.29
CA PHE A 332 16.62 -11.68 3.84
C PHE A 332 17.03 -12.31 2.51
N ALA A 333 17.20 -13.63 2.49
CA ALA A 333 17.33 -14.41 1.26
C ALA A 333 15.94 -14.92 0.89
N ALA A 334 15.33 -14.36 -0.16
CA ALA A 334 13.97 -14.63 -0.58
C ALA A 334 13.96 -15.28 -1.97
N VAL A 335 13.48 -16.52 -2.04
CA VAL A 335 13.32 -17.31 -3.27
C VAL A 335 11.94 -17.96 -3.20
N TYR A 336 11.08 -17.74 -4.20
CA TYR A 336 9.76 -18.39 -4.22
C TYR A 336 9.89 -19.87 -4.60
N ASP A 337 10.48 -20.17 -5.76
CA ASP A 337 10.86 -21.53 -6.17
C ASP A 337 12.35 -21.65 -6.53
N GLY A 338 13.07 -22.44 -5.75
CA GLY A 338 14.50 -22.62 -5.85
C GLY A 338 15.16 -22.89 -4.49
N GLU A 339 16.47 -22.67 -4.43
CA GLU A 339 17.28 -22.90 -3.24
C GLU A 339 17.99 -21.61 -2.79
N ALA A 340 18.06 -21.40 -1.48
CA ALA A 340 18.96 -20.45 -0.86
C ALA A 340 19.89 -21.19 0.10
N SER A 341 21.17 -20.79 0.13
CA SER A 341 22.20 -21.40 0.96
C SER A 341 23.05 -20.33 1.65
N PHE A 342 23.53 -20.65 2.85
CA PHE A 342 24.34 -19.75 3.67
C PHE A 342 25.66 -20.38 4.07
N LYS A 343 26.75 -19.65 3.87
CA LYS A 343 28.09 -20.01 4.35
C LYS A 343 28.61 -18.90 5.23
N SER A 344 29.01 -19.25 6.45
CA SER A 344 29.61 -18.33 7.41
C SER A 344 30.59 -19.08 8.30
N ASP A 345 31.59 -18.36 8.77
CA ASP A 345 32.58 -18.73 9.79
C ASP A 345 32.12 -18.39 11.22
N LYS A 346 31.14 -17.50 11.40
CA LYS A 346 30.68 -17.01 12.71
C LYS A 346 29.28 -17.48 13.11
N PHE A 347 28.37 -17.60 12.14
CA PHE A 347 27.01 -18.04 12.39
C PHE A 347 26.91 -19.55 12.18
N GLU A 348 26.28 -20.28 13.10
CA GLU A 348 25.96 -21.71 12.93
C GLU A 348 24.50 -21.93 12.49
N TYR A 349 23.60 -21.07 12.97
CA TYR A 349 22.18 -21.10 12.71
C TYR A 349 21.74 -19.88 11.89
N VAL A 350 20.60 -20.03 11.21
CA VAL A 350 19.83 -18.95 10.56
C VAL A 350 18.35 -19.12 10.89
N ALA A 351 17.57 -18.04 10.76
CA ALA A 351 16.12 -18.09 10.98
C ALA A 351 15.38 -18.38 9.67
N LEU A 352 14.44 -19.31 9.73
CA LEU A 352 13.51 -19.66 8.67
C LEU A 352 12.37 -18.62 8.57
N PRO A 353 11.54 -18.63 7.52
CA PRO A 353 10.52 -17.60 7.33
C PRO A 353 9.41 -17.62 8.38
N ASP A 354 9.22 -18.73 9.09
CA ASP A 354 8.32 -18.87 10.24
C ASP A 354 8.93 -18.34 11.56
N GLY A 355 10.21 -17.98 11.55
CA GLY A 355 11.01 -17.55 12.71
C GLY A 355 11.80 -18.68 13.38
N ASN A 356 11.66 -19.94 12.93
CA ASN A 356 12.35 -21.09 13.54
C ASN A 356 13.84 -21.11 13.17
N ALA A 357 14.71 -21.37 14.14
CA ALA A 357 16.14 -21.53 13.88
C ALA A 357 16.45 -22.87 13.19
N THR A 358 17.40 -22.87 12.27
CA THR A 358 17.94 -24.07 11.60
C THR A 358 19.43 -23.93 11.40
N GLU A 359 20.18 -25.04 11.38
CA GLU A 359 21.60 -25.02 11.01
C GLU A 359 21.79 -24.51 9.58
N LYS A 360 22.82 -23.68 9.36
CA LYS A 360 23.17 -23.11 8.03
C LYS A 360 23.43 -24.18 6.96
N SER A 361 23.94 -25.34 7.36
CA SER A 361 24.23 -26.53 6.54
C SER A 361 22.98 -27.17 5.96
N GLN A 362 21.85 -27.02 6.66
CA GLN A 362 20.56 -27.60 6.31
C GLN A 362 19.65 -26.63 5.54
N VAL A 363 20.01 -25.34 5.47
CA VAL A 363 19.21 -24.34 4.76
C VAL A 363 19.31 -24.56 3.23
N LYS A 364 18.15 -24.82 2.63
CA LYS A 364 17.94 -24.98 1.17
C LYS A 364 16.75 -24.16 0.67
N ARG A 365 16.26 -23.22 1.46
CA ARG A 365 15.05 -22.41 1.22
C ARG A 365 15.25 -21.02 1.80
N SER A 366 14.34 -20.11 1.50
CA SER A 366 14.33 -18.74 2.04
C SER A 366 14.62 -18.70 3.55
N PHE A 367 15.41 -17.72 3.98
CA PHE A 367 15.84 -17.52 5.37
C PHE A 367 16.20 -16.06 5.64
N TYR A 368 16.37 -15.69 6.91
CA TYR A 368 16.94 -14.41 7.30
C TYR A 368 18.02 -14.57 8.38
N GLN A 369 18.94 -13.60 8.44
CA GLN A 369 19.99 -13.54 9.45
C GLN A 369 20.27 -12.10 9.88
N ALA A 370 20.47 -11.88 11.18
CA ALA A 370 20.84 -10.58 11.75
C ALA A 370 22.36 -10.41 11.85
N PHE A 371 22.86 -9.29 11.34
CA PHE A 371 24.26 -8.87 11.37
C PHE A 371 24.39 -7.54 12.10
N SER A 372 25.28 -7.47 13.08
CA SER A 372 25.66 -6.28 13.84
C SER A 372 27.18 -6.26 14.00
N LYS A 373 27.78 -5.15 14.42
CA LYS A 373 29.24 -5.08 14.63
C LYS A 373 29.76 -6.18 15.57
N GLN A 374 28.99 -6.54 16.60
CA GLN A 374 29.37 -7.53 17.61
C GLN A 374 29.43 -8.97 17.07
N ASN A 375 28.48 -9.35 16.20
CA ASN A 375 28.40 -10.73 15.69
C ASN A 375 29.00 -10.91 14.28
N SER A 376 29.08 -9.82 13.49
CA SER A 376 29.60 -9.86 12.12
C SER A 376 31.10 -9.56 12.03
N GLY A 377 31.71 -8.85 12.99
CA GLY A 377 33.17 -8.71 13.15
C GLY A 377 33.96 -8.66 11.84
N ASP A 378 34.87 -9.62 11.65
CA ASP A 378 35.59 -9.90 10.38
C ASP A 378 35.00 -11.10 9.60
N SER A 379 33.71 -11.41 9.79
CA SER A 379 33.05 -12.61 9.24
C SER A 379 33.07 -12.66 7.72
N THR A 380 33.42 -13.82 7.19
CA THR A 380 33.40 -14.13 5.75
C THR A 380 32.07 -14.73 5.29
N SER A 381 30.96 -14.09 5.64
CA SER A 381 29.62 -14.56 5.32
C SER A 381 29.30 -14.44 3.81
N THR A 382 28.66 -15.47 3.24
CA THR A 382 28.26 -15.55 1.83
C THR A 382 26.88 -16.19 1.69
N ILE A 383 26.00 -15.55 0.93
CA ILE A 383 24.67 -16.03 0.59
C ILE A 383 24.67 -16.39 -0.90
N GLU A 384 24.10 -17.54 -1.25
CA GLU A 384 23.92 -17.96 -2.65
C GLU A 384 22.48 -18.43 -2.85
N THR A 385 21.75 -17.72 -3.69
CA THR A 385 20.37 -18.02 -4.10
C THR A 385 20.36 -18.51 -5.55
N LYS A 386 19.50 -19.49 -5.84
CA LYS A 386 19.32 -20.08 -7.17
C LYS A 386 17.83 -20.32 -7.38
N MET A 387 17.27 -19.74 -8.42
CA MET A 387 15.92 -20.08 -8.86
C MET A 387 15.93 -21.46 -9.52
N ARG A 388 14.81 -22.21 -9.42
CA ARG A 388 14.57 -23.35 -10.31
C ARG A 388 14.07 -22.85 -11.67
N ASP A 389 13.04 -22.02 -11.65
CA ASP A 389 12.41 -21.43 -12.84
C ASP A 389 12.64 -19.91 -12.90
N SER A 390 12.80 -19.36 -14.10
CA SER A 390 13.23 -17.97 -14.32
C SER A 390 12.11 -16.92 -14.23
N THR A 391 11.09 -17.14 -13.40
CA THR A 391 9.92 -16.25 -13.31
C THR A 391 9.97 -15.25 -12.15
N ASP A 392 10.88 -15.44 -11.19
CA ASP A 392 11.19 -14.43 -10.17
C ASP A 392 12.17 -13.39 -10.73
N GLU A 393 11.97 -12.14 -10.34
CA GLU A 393 12.92 -11.03 -10.52
C GLU A 393 14.22 -11.28 -9.75
N SER A 394 15.36 -10.81 -10.27
CA SER A 394 16.65 -10.97 -9.59
C SER A 394 17.30 -9.65 -9.22
N TYR A 395 17.13 -9.24 -7.97
CA TYR A 395 17.63 -7.99 -7.45
C TYR A 395 18.25 -8.12 -6.05
N ILE A 396 18.94 -7.06 -5.64
CA ILE A 396 19.42 -6.84 -4.28
C ILE A 396 18.91 -5.46 -3.85
N ILE A 397 18.37 -5.37 -2.63
CA ILE A 397 18.13 -4.09 -1.95
C ILE A 397 19.19 -3.96 -0.87
N ASP A 398 20.06 -2.97 -1.00
CA ASP A 398 21.09 -2.64 -0.01
C ASP A 398 21.50 -1.17 -0.17
N GLY A 399 21.23 -0.34 0.85
CA GLY A 399 21.54 1.10 0.84
C GLY A 399 20.84 1.94 -0.24
N VAL A 400 21.40 3.13 -0.50
CA VAL A 400 20.84 4.14 -1.42
C VAL A 400 20.89 3.78 -2.90
N GLU A 401 21.84 2.94 -3.33
CA GLU A 401 22.14 2.68 -4.75
C GLU A 401 21.21 1.63 -5.39
N SER A 402 20.33 1.01 -4.61
CA SER A 402 19.36 0.02 -5.09
C SER A 402 18.28 0.66 -5.97
N ASN A 403 18.00 0.06 -7.13
CA ASN A 403 16.83 0.39 -7.96
C ASN A 403 15.51 0.13 -7.23
N TYR A 404 15.49 -0.81 -6.28
CA TYR A 404 14.31 -1.21 -5.52
C TYR A 404 14.31 -0.65 -4.09
N VAL A 405 13.13 -0.51 -3.48
CA VAL A 405 12.90 0.06 -2.15
C VAL A 405 12.46 -1.03 -1.19
N PHE A 406 13.05 -1.05 0.00
CA PHE A 406 12.52 -1.76 1.17
C PHE A 406 11.90 -0.72 2.10
N ARG A 407 10.57 -0.75 2.23
CA ARG A 407 9.80 0.15 3.09
C ARG A 407 9.50 -0.46 4.45
N TYR A 408 9.11 0.38 5.40
CA TYR A 408 8.43 -0.03 6.62
C TYR A 408 7.15 0.79 6.84
N VAL A 409 6.18 0.19 7.53
CA VAL A 409 4.89 0.81 7.84
C VAL A 409 4.43 0.44 9.25
N SER A 410 3.84 1.40 9.95
CA SER A 410 3.29 1.29 11.30
C SER A 410 2.05 2.18 11.44
N ASN A 411 1.29 2.05 12.54
CA ASN A 411 0.11 2.88 12.80
C ASN A 411 0.42 4.39 12.98
N SER A 412 1.69 4.79 13.04
CA SER A 412 2.08 6.17 13.41
C SER A 412 3.15 6.79 12.49
N TYR A 413 3.74 6.02 11.58
CA TYR A 413 4.74 6.48 10.61
C TYR A 413 5.07 5.38 9.59
N SER A 414 5.57 5.78 8.42
CA SER A 414 6.10 4.91 7.36
C SER A 414 7.38 5.52 6.77
N GLY A 415 8.20 4.73 6.10
CA GLY A 415 9.44 5.20 5.47
C GLY A 415 10.25 4.12 4.79
N ASP A 416 11.48 4.46 4.40
CA ASP A 416 12.35 3.63 3.56
C ASP A 416 13.64 3.28 4.30
N TYR A 417 14.13 2.03 4.21
CA TYR A 417 15.38 1.59 4.84
C TYR A 417 16.66 2.09 4.14
N ARG A 418 16.59 3.10 3.28
CA ARG A 418 17.68 3.49 2.35
C ARG A 418 18.88 4.23 2.97
N GLY A 419 18.93 4.47 4.29
CA GLY A 419 19.83 5.46 4.89
C GLY A 419 21.34 5.15 4.99
N TYR A 420 21.78 3.92 4.73
CA TYR A 420 23.13 3.47 5.13
C TYR A 420 23.96 2.90 3.97
N SER A 421 25.25 2.69 4.24
CA SER A 421 26.21 2.13 3.27
C SER A 421 25.94 0.66 2.97
N SER A 422 25.99 0.28 1.70
CA SER A 422 25.93 -1.11 1.23
C SER A 422 26.90 -2.02 2.00
N ILE A 423 26.40 -3.11 2.58
CA ILE A 423 27.21 -4.17 3.20
C ILE A 423 27.42 -5.38 2.27
N THR A 424 26.65 -5.49 1.20
CA THR A 424 26.74 -6.56 0.21
C THR A 424 27.84 -6.29 -0.82
N LYS A 425 28.41 -7.37 -1.34
CA LYS A 425 29.30 -7.37 -2.50
C LYS A 425 28.94 -8.54 -3.39
N GLU A 426 28.42 -8.28 -4.58
CA GLU A 426 28.18 -9.34 -5.57
C GLU A 426 29.51 -10.04 -5.90
N LYS A 427 29.58 -11.34 -5.60
CA LYS A 427 30.70 -12.18 -5.97
C LYS A 427 30.44 -12.70 -7.36
N LEU A 428 31.14 -12.15 -8.35
CA LEU A 428 31.19 -12.70 -9.71
C LEU A 428 31.37 -14.22 -9.63
N SER A 429 30.47 -14.96 -10.27
CA SER A 429 30.59 -16.42 -10.34
C SER A 429 31.95 -16.78 -10.93
N SER A 430 32.65 -17.74 -10.34
CA SER A 430 34.01 -18.12 -10.74
C SER A 430 34.10 -18.48 -12.24
N SER A 431 33.01 -18.99 -12.81
CA SER A 431 32.86 -19.19 -14.27
C SER A 431 33.05 -17.90 -15.08
N LYS A 432 32.42 -16.78 -14.68
CA LYS A 432 32.60 -15.48 -15.37
C LYS A 432 34.02 -14.94 -15.23
N VAL A 433 34.64 -15.09 -14.06
CA VAL A 433 36.06 -14.71 -13.86
C VAL A 433 36.98 -15.58 -14.73
N GLY A 434 36.74 -16.89 -14.78
CA GLY A 434 37.47 -17.83 -15.64
C GLY A 434 37.32 -17.51 -17.13
N ILE A 435 36.13 -17.12 -17.58
CA ILE A 435 35.88 -16.67 -18.97
C ILE A 435 36.67 -15.38 -19.27
N ILE A 436 36.63 -14.38 -18.38
CA ILE A 436 37.37 -13.12 -18.56
C ILE A 436 38.89 -13.38 -18.62
N VAL A 437 39.43 -14.18 -17.70
CA VAL A 437 40.86 -14.56 -17.69
C VAL A 437 41.22 -15.37 -18.94
N GLY A 438 40.36 -16.29 -19.37
CA GLY A 438 40.54 -17.08 -20.60
C GLY A 438 40.60 -16.22 -21.86
N ILE A 439 39.72 -15.22 -21.97
CA ILE A 439 39.72 -14.25 -23.07
C ILE A 439 41.02 -13.44 -23.07
N ILE A 440 41.48 -12.95 -21.92
CA ILE A 440 42.73 -12.19 -21.79
C ILE A 440 43.93 -13.04 -22.24
N VAL A 441 44.03 -14.29 -21.80
CA VAL A 441 45.11 -15.21 -22.20
C VAL A 441 45.08 -15.50 -23.71
N ALA A 442 43.90 -15.73 -24.28
CA ALA A 442 43.75 -15.95 -25.72
C ALA A 442 44.22 -14.73 -26.55
N VAL A 443 43.86 -13.50 -26.14
CA VAL A 443 44.31 -12.26 -26.79
C VAL A 443 45.84 -12.11 -26.73
N ILE A 444 46.47 -12.42 -25.59
CA ILE A 444 47.94 -12.36 -25.44
C ILE A 444 48.62 -13.32 -26.42
N ILE A 445 48.11 -14.56 -26.57
CA ILE A 445 48.67 -15.55 -27.50
C ILE A 445 48.55 -15.07 -28.96
N VAL A 446 47.41 -14.49 -29.35
CA VAL A 446 47.21 -13.93 -30.70
C VAL A 446 48.20 -12.79 -30.98
N VAL A 447 48.43 -11.89 -30.02
CA VAL A 447 49.43 -10.80 -30.16
C VAL A 447 50.84 -11.36 -30.33
N ILE A 448 51.22 -12.39 -29.56
CA ILE A 448 52.54 -13.04 -29.70
C ILE A 448 52.70 -13.66 -31.10
N ILE A 449 51.68 -14.35 -31.62
CA ILE A 449 51.70 -14.94 -32.97
C ILE A 449 51.85 -13.85 -34.03
N ILE A 450 51.11 -12.74 -33.93
CA ILE A 450 51.24 -11.60 -34.86
C ILE A 450 52.65 -11.02 -34.83
N VAL A 451 53.24 -10.82 -33.64
CA VAL A 451 54.61 -10.30 -33.50
C VAL A 451 55.63 -11.26 -34.10
N VAL A 452 55.50 -12.58 -33.87
CA VAL A 452 56.37 -13.60 -34.47
C VAL A 452 56.27 -13.59 -36.00
N ILE A 453 55.06 -13.52 -36.55
CA ILE A 453 54.84 -13.41 -38.01
C ILE A 453 55.49 -12.13 -38.55
N MET A 454 55.28 -10.97 -37.91
CA MET A 454 55.90 -9.71 -38.34
C MET A 454 57.44 -9.74 -38.29
N VAL A 455 58.03 -10.40 -37.29
CA VAL A 455 59.49 -10.58 -37.17
C VAL A 455 60.01 -11.53 -38.25
N CYS A 456 59.31 -12.64 -38.52
CA CYS A 456 59.67 -13.57 -39.59
C CYS A 456 59.56 -12.91 -40.98
N MET A 457 58.50 -12.13 -41.22
CA MET A 457 58.32 -11.35 -42.45
C MET A 457 59.38 -10.25 -42.62
N LYS A 458 59.81 -9.60 -41.52
CA LYS A 458 60.95 -8.65 -41.56
C LYS A 458 62.26 -9.34 -41.92
N LYS A 459 62.51 -10.56 -41.43
CA LYS A 459 63.76 -11.30 -41.70
C LYS A 459 63.95 -11.71 -43.16
N HIS A 460 62.88 -11.74 -43.97
CA HIS A 460 62.94 -12.05 -45.41
C HIS A 460 63.11 -10.83 -46.35
N LYS A 461 63.27 -9.60 -45.82
CA LYS A 461 63.44 -8.37 -46.63
C LYS A 461 64.85 -7.74 -46.58
N HIS A 462 65.90 -8.55 -46.46
CA HIS A 462 67.29 -8.09 -46.57
C HIS A 462 68.03 -8.68 -47.78
N HIS A 463 67.67 -8.23 -48.99
CA HIS A 463 68.57 -8.24 -50.15
C HIS A 463 68.27 -7.07 -51.08
N LYS A 464 69.32 -6.31 -51.43
CA LYS A 464 69.40 -5.25 -52.46
C LYS A 464 68.51 -4.00 -52.21
N SER A 465 68.92 -2.77 -52.57
CA SER A 465 70.26 -2.24 -52.90
C SER A 465 70.20 -0.71 -53.01
N SER A 466 71.08 -0.02 -52.28
CA SER A 466 71.82 1.22 -52.64
C SER A 466 71.17 2.40 -53.41
N SER A 467 71.62 3.60 -53.04
CA SER A 467 71.59 4.89 -53.79
C SER A 467 70.23 5.62 -53.92
N SER A 468 70.15 6.95 -54.00
CA SER A 468 71.01 8.04 -53.47
C SER A 468 70.28 9.39 -53.61
N SER A 469 70.62 10.35 -52.75
CA SER A 469 70.61 11.80 -53.02
C SER A 469 69.38 12.51 -53.63
N SER A 470 68.73 13.30 -52.76
CA SER A 470 68.55 14.77 -52.90
C SER A 470 67.32 15.41 -53.60
N SER A 471 66.90 16.51 -52.96
CA SER A 471 66.45 17.79 -53.54
C SER A 471 64.93 18.12 -53.69
N ARG A 472 64.57 19.22 -53.02
CA ARG A 472 63.73 20.37 -53.43
C ARG A 472 62.34 20.17 -54.10
N SER A 473 61.34 20.56 -53.29
CA SER A 473 60.36 21.63 -53.56
C SER A 473 59.18 21.47 -54.54
N SER A 474 58.00 21.70 -53.96
CA SER A 474 56.91 22.56 -54.45
C SER A 474 55.78 22.01 -55.35
N LYS A 475 54.56 22.23 -54.82
CA LYS A 475 53.33 22.72 -55.49
C LYS A 475 52.61 21.90 -56.58
N LYS A 476 51.30 21.74 -56.28
CA LYS A 476 50.09 21.87 -57.14
C LYS A 476 49.48 20.62 -57.84
N LYS A 477 48.27 20.34 -57.33
CA LYS A 477 46.97 20.21 -58.05
C LYS A 477 46.63 18.94 -58.86
N LYS A 478 45.43 18.44 -58.46
CA LYS A 478 44.26 18.05 -59.27
C LYS A 478 44.13 16.59 -59.78
N LYS A 479 43.11 15.96 -59.17
CA LYS A 479 41.87 15.39 -59.77
C LYS A 479 41.83 13.91 -60.21
N LEU A 480 40.87 13.25 -59.53
CA LEU A 480 39.77 12.41 -60.05
C LEU A 480 39.96 10.88 -60.22
N ASN A 481 39.05 10.16 -59.55
CA ASN A 481 38.25 9.03 -60.07
C ASN A 481 38.94 7.67 -60.33
N ASN A 482 38.30 6.51 -60.07
CA ASN A 482 37.01 6.19 -59.40
C ASN A 482 36.94 4.68 -59.03
N TYR A 483 35.86 4.28 -58.35
CA TYR A 483 35.31 2.91 -58.14
C TYR A 483 35.90 2.00 -57.03
N ASN A 484 35.06 1.81 -56.00
CA ASN A 484 34.59 0.56 -55.35
C ASN A 484 35.58 -0.60 -55.09
N ALA A 485 35.63 -1.28 -53.93
CA ALA A 485 34.98 -1.15 -52.61
C ALA A 485 35.76 -2.11 -51.62
N ASP A 486 35.38 -2.47 -50.39
CA ASP A 486 34.19 -2.24 -49.55
C ASP A 486 34.48 -2.51 -48.04
N PHE A 487 33.45 -2.39 -47.19
CA PHE A 487 33.27 -2.95 -45.82
C PHE A 487 34.31 -2.69 -44.69
N ALA A 488 33.82 -1.91 -43.71
CA ALA A 488 33.86 -2.15 -42.25
C ALA A 488 35.21 -2.23 -41.48
N GLN A 489 35.58 -1.13 -40.81
CA GLN A 489 35.22 -0.82 -39.40
C GLN A 489 35.87 0.50 -38.97
N PRO A 490 35.24 1.27 -38.05
CA PRO A 490 36.04 1.86 -36.96
C PRO A 490 35.37 1.88 -35.59
N ALA A 491 36.19 2.11 -34.56
CA ALA A 491 35.83 2.10 -33.15
C ALA A 491 34.80 3.19 -32.76
N GLY A 492 33.83 2.81 -31.93
CA GLY A 492 32.90 3.74 -31.28
C GLY A 492 33.55 4.48 -30.12
N VAL A 493 33.79 5.78 -30.31
CA VAL A 493 34.02 6.72 -29.20
C VAL A 493 32.65 7.24 -28.75
N TYR A 494 32.33 7.08 -27.47
CA TYR A 494 31.05 7.54 -26.91
C TYR A 494 30.93 9.08 -26.99
N PRO A 495 29.87 9.63 -27.60
CA PRO A 495 29.55 11.05 -27.45
C PRO A 495 28.95 11.30 -26.07
N ASN A 496 29.48 12.30 -25.37
CA ASN A 496 28.96 12.79 -24.10
C ASN A 496 27.59 13.46 -24.34
N GLN A 497 26.48 12.82 -23.96
CA GLN A 497 25.16 13.43 -24.04
C GLN A 497 25.00 14.48 -22.93
N GLY A 498 25.31 15.73 -23.26
CA GLY A 498 24.83 16.88 -22.48
C GLY A 498 23.32 16.96 -22.57
N TYR A 499 22.63 16.86 -21.43
CA TYR A 499 21.21 17.14 -21.34
C TYR A 499 20.95 18.60 -21.77
N PRO A 500 19.92 18.88 -22.59
CA PRO A 500 19.52 20.25 -22.83
C PRO A 500 19.04 20.86 -21.51
N ASN A 501 19.72 21.94 -21.10
CA ASN A 501 19.37 22.71 -19.91
C ASN A 501 17.98 23.34 -20.12
N GLN A 502 16.92 22.70 -19.61
CA GLN A 502 15.59 23.30 -19.59
C GLN A 502 15.60 24.46 -18.59
N SER A 503 15.80 25.67 -19.13
CA SER A 503 15.51 26.91 -18.43
C SER A 503 14.05 26.90 -17.99
N TYR A 504 13.82 26.81 -16.67
CA TYR A 504 12.50 27.03 -16.10
C TYR A 504 11.95 28.37 -16.59
N PRO A 505 10.65 28.47 -16.93
CA PRO A 505 10.03 29.75 -17.20
C PRO A 505 10.19 30.67 -15.97
N PRO A 506 10.47 31.97 -16.16
CA PRO A 506 10.62 32.88 -15.04
C PRO A 506 9.34 32.92 -14.20
N ASN A 507 9.52 32.81 -12.89
CA ASN A 507 8.42 32.86 -11.92
C ASN A 507 7.65 34.18 -12.12
N PRO A 508 6.32 34.18 -12.31
CA PRO A 508 5.57 35.41 -12.47
C PRO A 508 5.73 36.29 -11.21
N PRO A 509 5.82 37.62 -11.35
CA PRO A 509 5.99 38.51 -10.20
C PRO A 509 4.80 38.35 -9.25
N PRO A 510 5.02 38.40 -7.92
CA PRO A 510 3.95 38.24 -6.94
C PRO A 510 2.90 39.33 -7.16
N GLN A 511 1.69 38.91 -7.52
CA GLN A 511 0.57 39.82 -7.67
C GLN A 511 0.23 40.42 -6.29
N PRO A 512 0.08 41.75 -6.18
CA PRO A 512 -0.36 42.36 -4.93
C PRO A 512 -1.80 41.93 -4.65
N TYR A 513 -2.01 41.22 -3.53
CA TYR A 513 -3.33 40.88 -3.04
C TYR A 513 -4.13 42.17 -2.72
N GLN A 514 -5.01 42.58 -3.62
CA GLN A 514 -6.00 43.60 -3.31
C GLN A 514 -7.03 43.00 -2.34
N GLN A 515 -6.96 43.40 -1.07
CA GLN A 515 -8.01 43.13 -0.09
C GLN A 515 -9.26 43.94 -0.45
N ALA A 516 -10.16 43.33 -1.22
CA ALA A 516 -11.52 43.83 -1.38
C ALA A 516 -12.31 43.56 -0.09
N TYR A 517 -12.28 44.51 0.85
CA TYR A 517 -13.19 44.53 1.99
C TYR A 517 -14.63 44.77 1.49
N GLN A 518 -15.35 43.70 1.15
CA GLN A 518 -16.80 43.77 1.12
C GLN A 518 -17.30 43.92 2.57
N GLN A 519 -17.75 45.12 2.91
CA GLN A 519 -18.57 45.32 4.10
C GLN A 519 -19.88 44.54 3.91
N GLN A 520 -20.01 43.40 4.57
CA GLN A 520 -21.32 42.83 4.83
C GLN A 520 -22.11 43.84 5.69
N GLN A 521 -23.14 44.45 5.10
CA GLN A 521 -24.14 45.16 5.87
C GLN A 521 -24.77 44.16 6.85
N ALA A 522 -24.83 44.53 8.13
CA ALA A 522 -25.55 43.74 9.12
C ALA A 522 -27.04 43.64 8.71
N PRO A 523 -27.68 42.46 8.85
CA PRO A 523 -29.10 42.34 8.57
C PRO A 523 -29.88 43.30 9.47
N ILE A 524 -30.78 44.08 8.86
CA ILE A 524 -31.72 44.93 9.58
C ILE A 524 -32.74 44.01 10.25
N TYR A 525 -32.55 43.75 11.54
CA TYR A 525 -33.58 43.12 12.36
C TYR A 525 -34.74 44.10 12.51
N ALA A 526 -35.90 43.75 11.95
CA ALA A 526 -37.15 44.41 12.31
C ALA A 526 -37.37 44.25 13.83
N ALA A 527 -37.73 45.33 14.51
CA ALA A 527 -38.06 45.26 15.93
C ALA A 527 -39.28 44.33 16.15
N PRO A 528 -39.35 43.60 17.28
CA PRO A 528 -40.53 42.81 17.61
C PRO A 528 -41.78 43.69 17.60
N LEU A 529 -42.83 43.24 16.90
CA LEU A 529 -44.12 43.91 16.92
C LEU A 529 -44.67 43.92 18.35
N ASP A 530 -45.01 45.11 18.84
CA ASP A 530 -45.64 45.30 20.14
C ASP A 530 -47.09 44.76 20.09
N PRO A 531 -47.44 43.74 20.90
CA PRO A 531 -48.77 43.13 20.87
C PRO A 531 -49.89 44.05 21.39
N SER A 532 -49.58 45.28 21.84
CA SER A 532 -50.57 46.24 22.34
C SER A 532 -51.19 47.16 21.28
N ASN A 533 -50.69 47.17 20.03
CA ASN A 533 -51.18 48.09 18.99
C ASN A 533 -51.81 47.37 17.78
N PRO A 534 -53.15 47.36 17.63
CA PRO A 534 -53.85 46.54 16.63
C PRO A 534 -53.88 47.10 15.19
N TYR A 535 -53.04 48.10 14.85
CA TYR A 535 -52.99 48.71 13.52
C TYR A 535 -51.56 49.10 13.08
N GLN A 536 -50.77 48.13 12.60
CA GLN A 536 -49.62 48.33 11.70
C GLN A 536 -49.53 47.18 10.68
#